data_AF-K2B4Q6-F1
#
_entry.id   AF-K2B4Q6-F1
#
_cell.length_a   1.000
_cell.length_b   1.000
_cell.length_c   1.000
_cell.angle_alpha   90.00
_cell.angle_beta   90.00
_cell.angle_gamma   90.00
#
_symmetry.space_group_name_H-M   'P 1'
#
loop_
_entity.id
_entity.type
_entity.pdbx_description
1 polymer ?
#
loop_
_entity_poly.entity_id
_entity_poly.type
_entity_poly.pdbx_seq_one_letter_code
_entity_poly.pdbx_strand_id
1 'polypeptide(L)'
;MYDTDEIFEYLRSTLTQKKNLLKNKKNIKIVKTSCLGKCAFGPNIYIVPEGIWYTFSNIEDIDEIINKHLINGEKVLRLINKGIHSENP
;
A
#
# COMPACT_ATOMS: atom_id res chain seq x y z
N MET A 1 3.94 -17.84 -3.11
CA MET A 1 2.88 -16.86 -3.45
C MET A 1 2.33 -16.40 -2.13
N TYR A 2 2.58 -15.15 -1.73
CA TYR A 2 2.13 -14.65 -0.43
C TYR A 2 0.61 -14.61 -0.39
N ASP A 3 0.04 -15.06 0.71
CA ASP A 3 -1.40 -14.94 0.94
C ASP A 3 -1.75 -13.47 1.15
N THR A 4 -2.88 -13.02 0.60
CA THR A 4 -3.39 -11.67 0.86
C THR A 4 -3.65 -11.46 2.35
N ASP A 5 -4.01 -12.51 3.09
CA ASP A 5 -4.18 -12.46 4.54
C ASP A 5 -2.85 -12.26 5.28
N GLU A 6 -1.78 -12.91 4.86
CA GLU A 6 -0.45 -12.74 5.44
C GLU A 6 0.05 -11.31 5.25
N ILE A 7 -0.11 -10.76 4.04
CA ILE A 7 0.26 -9.38 3.74
C ILE A 7 -0.58 -8.37 4.54
N PHE A 8 -1.88 -8.64 4.71
CA PHE A 8 -2.76 -7.78 5.49
C PHE A 8 -2.33 -7.73 6.97
N GLU A 9 -2.08 -8.88 7.58
CA GLU A 9 -1.63 -8.95 8.97
C GLU A 9 -0.25 -8.33 9.15
N TYR A 10 0.66 -8.53 8.19
CA TYR A 10 1.96 -7.88 8.19
C TYR A 10 1.83 -6.34 8.14
N LEU A 11 1.07 -5.80 7.19
CA LEU A 11 0.81 -4.36 7.08
C LEU A 11 0.25 -3.80 8.39
N ARG A 12 -0.71 -4.50 8.99
CA ARG A 12 -1.38 -4.09 10.23
C ARG A 12 -0.44 -4.09 11.42
N SER A 13 0.33 -5.16 11.59
CA SER A 13 1.30 -5.29 12.66
C SER A 13 2.37 -4.21 12.55
N THR A 14 2.99 -4.05 11.38
CA THR A 14 4.08 -3.09 11.15
C THR A 14 3.62 -1.65 11.35
N LEU A 15 2.44 -1.26 10.84
CA LEU A 15 1.91 0.09 11.04
C LEU A 15 1.49 0.35 12.49
N THR A 16 1.02 -0.66 13.22
CA THR A 16 0.70 -0.54 14.65
C THR A 16 1.98 -0.28 15.45
N GLN A 17 3.04 -1.03 15.17
CA GLN A 17 4.35 -0.86 15.83
C GLN A 17 4.98 0.50 15.50
N LYS A 18 4.83 0.96 14.25
CA LYS A 18 5.40 2.23 13.76
C LYS A 18 4.47 3.44 13.89
N LYS A 19 3.34 3.31 14.58
CA LYS A 19 2.33 4.37 14.70
C LYS A 19 2.90 5.71 15.21
N ASN A 20 3.87 5.66 16.12
CA ASN A 20 4.52 6.85 16.68
C ASN A 20 5.44 7.58 15.69
N LEU A 21 5.80 6.93 14.58
CA LEU A 21 6.65 7.51 13.52
C LEU A 21 5.83 8.22 12.44
N LEU A 22 4.51 8.02 12.41
CA LEU A 22 3.63 8.63 11.42
C LEU A 22 3.65 10.16 11.55
N LYS A 23 4.23 10.83 10.55
CA LYS A 23 4.23 12.29 10.49
C LYS A 23 2.80 12.82 10.47
N ASN A 24 2.59 13.97 11.11
CA ASN A 24 1.32 14.70 11.14
C ASN A 24 0.15 13.97 11.83
N LYS A 25 0.41 13.02 12.74
CA LYS A 25 -0.63 12.24 13.44
C LYS A 25 -1.66 11.61 12.47
N LYS A 26 -1.22 11.23 11.27
CA LYS A 26 -2.10 10.58 10.29
C LYS A 26 -2.64 9.27 10.90
N ASN A 27 -3.96 9.15 10.99
CA ASN A 27 -4.60 7.88 11.31
C ASN A 27 -4.72 7.07 10.02
N ILE A 28 -3.88 6.03 9.91
CA ILE A 28 -3.93 5.11 8.77
C ILE A 28 -4.88 3.98 9.11
N LYS A 29 -5.87 3.77 8.25
CA LYS A 29 -6.77 2.61 8.30
C LYS A 29 -6.43 1.68 7.16
N ILE A 30 -6.20 0.41 7.49
CA ILE A 30 -5.98 -0.65 6.52
C ILE A 30 -7.28 -1.43 6.41
N VAL A 31 -7.73 -1.69 5.18
CA VAL A 31 -8.94 -2.44 4.90
C VAL A 31 -8.64 -3.50 3.86
N LYS A 32 -9.05 -4.74 4.14
CA LYS A 32 -9.10 -5.79 3.11
C LYS A 32 -10.34 -5.50 2.25
N THR A 33 -10.16 -5.50 0.94
CA THR A 33 -11.25 -5.26 -0.03
C THR A 33 -11.40 -6.48 -0.94
N SER A 34 -12.56 -6.62 -1.57
CA SER A 34 -12.77 -7.55 -2.68
C SER A 34 -12.06 -7.04 -3.96
N CYS A 35 -12.04 -7.84 -5.04
CA CYS A 35 -11.37 -7.43 -6.28
C CYS A 35 -11.92 -6.09 -6.80
N LEU A 36 -11.04 -5.12 -6.97
CA LEU A 36 -11.34 -3.80 -7.52
C LEU A 36 -11.12 -3.73 -9.04
N GLY A 37 -11.32 -4.86 -9.75
CA GLY A 37 -11.18 -4.94 -11.21
C GLY A 37 -9.73 -4.90 -11.74
N LYS A 38 -8.71 -4.80 -10.88
CA LYS A 38 -7.29 -4.74 -11.25
C LYS A 38 -6.52 -6.02 -10.91
N CYS A 39 -7.23 -7.15 -10.91
CA CYS A 39 -6.70 -8.45 -10.53
C CYS A 39 -5.52 -8.91 -11.44
N ALA A 40 -5.46 -8.49 -12.71
CA ALA A 40 -4.35 -8.78 -13.63
C ALA A 40 -2.99 -8.17 -13.23
N PHE A 41 -3.01 -7.21 -12.31
CA PHE A 41 -1.81 -6.54 -11.80
C PHE A 41 -1.55 -6.87 -10.33
N GLY A 42 -2.28 -7.81 -9.74
CA GLY A 42 -2.19 -8.12 -8.31
C GLY A 42 -0.90 -8.87 -7.92
N PRO A 43 -0.50 -8.81 -6.64
CA PRO A 43 -1.17 -8.11 -5.52
C PRO A 43 -0.95 -6.59 -5.55
N ASN A 44 -1.95 -5.84 -5.07
CA ASN A 44 -1.97 -4.37 -5.11
C ASN A 44 -2.36 -3.73 -3.77
N ILE A 45 -1.81 -2.55 -3.49
CA ILE A 45 -2.25 -1.65 -2.42
C ILE A 45 -2.76 -0.34 -3.04
N TYR A 46 -3.94 0.11 -2.62
CA TYR A 46 -4.51 1.39 -3.04
C TYR A 46 -4.49 2.40 -1.88
N ILE A 47 -3.86 3.56 -2.09
CA ILE A 47 -3.71 4.61 -1.07
C ILE A 47 -4.65 5.77 -1.38
N VAL A 48 -5.55 6.06 -0.44
CA VAL A 48 -6.47 7.21 -0.46
C VAL A 48 -6.07 8.25 0.61
N PRO A 49 -6.32 9.55 0.37
CA PRO A 49 -6.99 10.16 -0.79
C PRO A 49 -6.07 10.35 -2.02
N GLU A 50 -4.81 9.91 -1.96
CA GLU A 50 -3.82 10.21 -3.00
C GLU A 50 -4.07 9.51 -4.35
N GLY A 51 -4.92 8.49 -4.39
CA GLY A 51 -5.30 7.80 -5.61
C GLY A 51 -4.21 6.90 -6.19
N ILE A 52 -3.25 6.46 -5.37
CA ILE A 52 -2.06 5.75 -5.85
C ILE A 52 -2.25 4.25 -5.73
N TRP A 53 -1.90 3.54 -6.79
CA TRP A 53 -1.80 2.09 -6.82
C TRP A 53 -0.34 1.64 -6.75
N TYR A 54 -0.02 0.82 -5.76
CA TYR A 54 1.26 0.14 -5.66
C TYR A 54 1.13 -1.34 -6.01
N THR A 55 2.06 -1.83 -6.82
CA THR A 55 2.34 -3.24 -7.02
C THR A 55 3.62 -3.60 -6.26
N PHE A 56 3.65 -4.76 -5.64
CA PHE A 56 4.81 -5.24 -4.88
C PHE A 56 5.01 -6.74 -5.12
N SER A 57 6.25 -7.21 -4.96
CA SER A 57 6.59 -8.63 -5.15
C SER A 57 7.06 -9.31 -3.87
N ASN A 58 7.48 -8.54 -2.88
CA ASN A 58 8.04 -9.04 -1.62
C ASN A 58 7.71 -8.12 -0.44
N ILE A 59 8.17 -8.49 0.75
CA ILE A 59 7.93 -7.76 1.99
C ILE A 59 8.74 -6.46 2.02
N GLU A 60 9.93 -6.45 1.42
CA GLU A 60 10.81 -5.29 1.37
C GLU A 60 10.17 -4.12 0.59
N ASP A 61 9.44 -4.42 -0.47
CA ASP A 61 8.64 -3.44 -1.22
C ASP A 61 7.55 -2.81 -0.34
N ILE A 62 6.88 -3.63 0.48
CA ILE A 62 5.86 -3.15 1.43
C ILE A 62 6.49 -2.26 2.50
N ASP A 63 7.63 -2.68 3.05
CA ASP A 63 8.40 -1.89 4.01
C ASP A 63 8.82 -0.54 3.41
N GLU A 64 9.23 -0.51 2.14
CA GLU A 64 9.56 0.74 1.46
C GLU A 64 8.32 1.65 1.34
N ILE A 65 7.15 1.11 0.97
CA ILE A 65 5.89 1.87 0.92
C ILE A 65 5.54 2.44 2.31
N ILE A 66 5.65 1.64 3.37
CA ILE A 66 5.38 2.11 4.73
C ILE A 66 6.35 3.23 5.13
N ASN A 67 7.65 3.01 4.98
CA ASN A 67 8.67 3.93 5.48
C ASN A 67 8.76 5.22 4.66
N LYS A 68 8.76 5.13 3.33
CA LYS A 68 8.83 6.31 2.47
C LYS A 68 7.47 7.01 2.37
N HIS A 69 6.41 6.29 2.01
CA HIS A 69 5.16 6.95 1.69
C HIS A 69 4.32 7.23 2.94
N LEU A 70 4.01 6.20 3.73
CA LEU A 70 3.09 6.36 4.86
C LEU A 70 3.69 7.15 6.02
N ILE A 71 4.96 6.90 6.33
CA ILE A 71 5.70 7.57 7.42
C ILE A 71 6.26 8.91 6.95
N ASN A 72 7.01 8.94 5.84
CA ASN A 72 7.74 10.14 5.42
C ASN A 72 6.98 11.06 4.45
N GLY A 73 5.91 10.59 3.81
CA GLY A 73 5.14 11.33 2.82
C GLY A 73 5.74 11.32 1.40
N GLU A 74 6.72 10.45 1.14
CA GLU A 74 7.43 10.34 -0.13
C GLU A 74 6.96 9.13 -0.95
N LYS A 75 6.51 9.37 -2.18
CA LYS A 75 5.97 8.30 -3.04
C LYS A 75 7.07 7.38 -3.56
N VAL A 76 6.80 6.07 -3.59
CA VAL A 76 7.76 5.07 -4.09
C VAL A 76 7.57 4.86 -5.59
N LEU A 77 8.11 5.76 -6.42
CA LEU A 77 7.82 5.83 -7.86
C LEU A 77 8.04 4.51 -8.63
N ARG A 78 9.00 3.68 -8.20
CA ARG A 78 9.29 2.38 -8.84
C ARG A 78 8.16 1.34 -8.65
N LEU A 79 7.42 1.46 -7.56
CA LEU A 79 6.33 0.55 -7.20
C LEU A 79 4.96 1.07 -7.67
N ILE A 80 4.88 2.33 -8.12
CA ILE A 80 3.63 2.89 -8.62
C ILE A 80 3.27 2.20 -9.92
N ASN A 81 2.09 1.58 -9.94
CA ASN A 81 1.55 0.99 -11.14
C ASN A 81 0.94 2.07 -12.05
N LYS A 82 1.68 2.45 -13.09
CA LYS A 82 1.25 3.43 -14.09
C LYS A 82 0.13 2.92 -15.00
N GLY A 83 -0.02 1.60 -15.13
CA GLY A 83 -1.05 0.95 -15.96
C GLY A 83 -2.44 0.91 -15.29
N ILE A 84 -2.54 1.16 -13.99
CA ILE A 84 -3.82 1.20 -13.29
C ILE A 84 -4.49 2.59 -13.37
N HIS A 85 -3.73 3.64 -13.73
CA HIS A 85 -4.24 5.00 -13.89
C HIS A 85 -5.06 5.26 -15.17
N SER A 86 -5.20 4.29 -16.07
CA SER A 86 -6.21 4.35 -17.12
C SER A 86 -7.53 3.77 -16.60
N GLU A 87 -8.56 4.59 -16.70
CA GLU A 87 -9.98 4.30 -16.42
C GLU A 87 -10.44 4.53 -14.98
N ASN A 88 -10.83 5.77 -14.71
CA ASN A 88 -12.23 6.05 -14.41
C ASN A 88 -12.65 7.31 -15.19
N PRO A 89 -13.65 7.24 -16.11
CA PRO A 89 -14.26 8.42 -16.74
C PRO A 89 -14.99 9.32 -15.74
#